data_AF-A0A914C2U5-F1
#
_entry.id   AF-A0A914C2U5-F1
#
_cell.length_a   1.000
_cell.length_b   1.000
_cell.length_c   1.000
_cell.angle_alpha   90.00
_cell.angle_beta   90.00
_cell.angle_gamma   90.00
#
_symmetry.space_group_name_H-M   'P 1'
#
loop_
_entity.id
_entity.type
_entity.pdbx_description
1 polymer ?
#
loop_
_entity_poly.entity_id
_entity_poly.type
_entity_poly.pdbx_seq_one_letter_code
_entity_poly.pdbx_strand_id
1 'polypeptide(L)'
;MISWGSVNGKVQYNLPWDSGAHPYVKYPPVVWFQDIWRQDRTPYLLEEAQLIKRLNGCPLGYHSSVNNWTCYNTYDTPLSFSDAQTACKNSYSNVVTINNAFENTDIRGYASKFTNCDKFYIGLSNLIEIGKMA
;
A
#
# COMPACT_ATOMS: atom_id res chain seq x y z
N MET A 1 -12.18 7.09 16.23
CA MET A 1 -12.95 7.71 15.13
C MET A 1 -13.64 6.58 14.39
N ILE A 2 -14.96 6.65 14.19
CA ILE A 2 -15.69 5.67 13.39
C ILE A 2 -15.82 6.29 11.99
N SER A 3 -15.03 5.83 11.03
CA SER A 3 -15.24 6.20 9.63
C SER A 3 -16.48 5.48 9.12
N TRP A 4 -17.59 6.20 8.97
CA TRP A 4 -18.77 5.70 8.26
C TRP A 4 -18.50 5.81 6.77
N GLY A 5 -18.54 4.69 6.04
CA GLY A 5 -18.36 4.67 4.58
C GLY A 5 -16.91 4.64 4.12
N SER A 6 -16.14 3.60 4.40
CA SER A 6 -14.77 3.51 3.88
C SER A 6 -14.69 3.13 2.39
N VAL A 7 -15.78 2.65 1.79
CA VAL A 7 -15.83 2.10 0.43
C VAL A 7 -17.09 2.58 -0.27
N ASN A 8 -16.92 3.19 -1.46
CA ASN A 8 -17.99 3.76 -2.25
C ASN A 8 -19.17 2.80 -2.42
N GLY A 9 -20.36 3.27 -2.01
CA GLY A 9 -21.63 2.60 -2.23
C GLY A 9 -22.04 1.59 -1.15
N LYS A 10 -21.31 1.48 -0.03
CA LYS A 10 -21.67 0.53 1.05
C LYS A 10 -22.72 1.01 2.04
N VAL A 11 -22.81 2.31 2.36
CA VAL A 11 -23.64 2.77 3.49
C VAL A 11 -24.50 4.03 3.29
N GLN A 12 -24.28 4.89 2.28
CA GLN A 12 -25.25 5.95 1.89
C GLN A 12 -24.86 6.63 0.55
N TYR A 13 -25.72 7.54 0.05
CA TYR A 13 -25.55 8.36 -1.16
C TYR A 13 -24.12 8.87 -1.32
N ASN A 14 -23.52 8.48 -2.43
CA ASN A 14 -22.16 8.77 -2.81
C ASN A 14 -21.96 10.21 -3.31
N LEU A 15 -22.92 11.12 -3.10
CA LEU A 15 -22.87 12.46 -3.66
C LEU A 15 -22.59 13.51 -2.57
N PRO A 16 -21.79 14.56 -2.88
CA PRO A 16 -21.60 15.70 -1.98
C PRO A 16 -22.92 16.35 -1.53
N TRP A 17 -22.88 17.04 -0.39
CA TRP A 17 -24.06 17.72 0.17
C TRP A 17 -24.60 18.85 -0.74
N ASP A 18 -23.78 19.39 -1.63
CA ASP A 18 -24.16 20.42 -2.61
C ASP A 18 -24.65 19.83 -3.94
N SER A 19 -24.78 18.50 -4.05
CA SER A 19 -25.22 17.82 -5.28
C SER A 19 -26.61 18.23 -5.80
N GLY A 20 -27.45 18.79 -4.93
CA GLY A 20 -28.73 19.40 -5.33
C GLY A 20 -28.56 20.70 -6.12
N ALA A 21 -27.47 21.45 -5.89
CA ALA A 21 -27.12 22.69 -6.60
C ALA A 21 -26.11 22.44 -7.73
N HIS A 22 -25.22 21.45 -7.57
CA HIS A 22 -24.20 21.08 -8.54
C HIS A 22 -24.33 19.60 -8.94
N PRO A 23 -25.04 19.29 -10.03
CA PRO A 23 -25.22 17.91 -10.46
C PRO A 23 -23.91 17.29 -10.96
N TYR A 24 -23.37 16.31 -10.23
CA TYR A 24 -22.15 15.57 -10.58
C TYR A 24 -22.40 14.45 -11.62
N VAL A 25 -23.11 14.78 -12.70
CA VAL A 25 -23.54 13.83 -13.74
C VAL A 25 -22.49 13.64 -14.84
N LYS A 26 -21.69 14.66 -15.12
CA LYS A 26 -20.64 14.62 -16.18
C LYS A 26 -19.26 14.33 -15.61
N TYR A 27 -18.96 14.87 -14.42
CA TYR A 27 -17.67 14.72 -13.76
C TYR A 27 -17.88 14.46 -12.27
N PRO A 28 -17.15 13.51 -11.67
CA PRO A 28 -17.17 13.31 -10.24
C PRO A 28 -16.57 14.53 -9.50
N PRO A 29 -16.88 14.71 -8.20
CA PRO A 29 -16.27 15.77 -7.41
C PRO A 29 -14.75 15.60 -7.34
N VAL A 30 -14.04 16.73 -7.27
CA VAL A 30 -12.57 16.81 -7.30
C VAL A 30 -11.94 16.17 -6.06
N VAL A 31 -12.60 16.28 -4.91
CA VAL A 31 -12.20 15.64 -3.65
C VAL A 31 -13.42 14.91 -3.11
N TRP A 32 -13.27 13.61 -2.85
CA TRP A 32 -14.34 12.77 -2.33
C TRP A 32 -14.41 12.91 -0.81
N PHE A 33 -15.61 13.14 -0.26
CA PHE A 33 -15.76 13.60 1.13
C PHE A 33 -16.04 12.50 2.16
N GLN A 34 -16.40 11.27 1.74
CA GLN A 34 -16.81 10.23 2.70
C GLN A 34 -16.11 8.88 2.53
N ASP A 35 -15.90 8.41 1.29
CA ASP A 35 -15.18 7.15 1.03
C ASP A 35 -13.70 7.33 0.72
N ILE A 36 -12.88 6.58 1.43
CA ILE A 36 -11.43 6.53 1.18
C ILE A 36 -11.14 5.68 -0.06
N TRP A 37 -11.94 4.62 -0.25
CA TRP A 37 -11.77 3.63 -1.31
C TRP A 37 -12.91 3.65 -2.33
N ARG A 38 -12.54 3.45 -3.60
CA ARG A 38 -13.47 3.14 -4.69
C ARG A 38 -14.03 1.72 -4.55
N GLN A 39 -15.00 1.37 -5.38
CA GLN A 39 -15.59 0.02 -5.41
C GLN A 39 -14.58 -1.07 -5.80
N ASP A 40 -13.64 -0.75 -6.69
CA ASP A 40 -12.51 -1.61 -7.05
C ASP A 40 -11.40 -1.65 -5.99
N ARG A 41 -11.65 -0.97 -4.86
CA ARG A 41 -10.78 -0.83 -3.70
C ARG A 41 -9.55 0.05 -3.90
N THR A 42 -9.39 0.69 -5.04
CA THR A 42 -8.33 1.68 -5.22
C THR A 42 -8.62 2.96 -4.41
N PRO A 43 -7.59 3.68 -3.91
CA PRO A 43 -7.80 4.96 -3.24
C PRO A 43 -8.37 6.01 -4.19
N TYR A 44 -9.21 6.89 -3.64
CA TYR A 44 -9.46 8.18 -4.28
C TYR A 44 -8.20 9.07 -4.23
N LEU A 45 -7.52 9.09 -3.08
CA LEU A 45 -6.27 9.81 -2.87
C LEU A 45 -5.22 8.91 -2.20
N LEU A 46 -4.11 8.66 -2.90
CA LEU A 46 -3.06 7.76 -2.42
C LEU A 46 -2.40 8.26 -1.12
N GLU A 47 -2.24 9.58 -0.97
CA GLU A 47 -1.60 10.16 0.22
C GLU A 47 -2.44 9.99 1.49
N GLU A 48 -3.77 10.13 1.40
CA GLU A 48 -4.70 9.88 2.50
C GLU A 48 -4.66 8.42 2.92
N ALA A 49 -4.75 7.51 1.96
CA ALA A 49 -4.59 6.07 2.15
C ALA A 49 -3.30 5.72 2.90
N GLN A 50 -2.18 6.31 2.49
CA GLN A 50 -0.88 6.12 3.14
C GLN A 50 -0.85 6.74 4.54
N LEU A 51 -1.46 7.91 4.74
CA LEU A 51 -1.54 8.55 6.06
C LEU A 51 -2.35 7.71 7.04
N ILE A 52 -3.52 7.22 6.64
CA ILE A 52 -4.36 6.34 7.47
C ILE A 52 -3.59 5.06 7.83
N LYS A 53 -2.84 4.50 6.87
CA LYS A 53 -1.96 3.35 7.13
C LYS A 53 -0.89 3.68 8.17
N ARG A 54 -0.25 4.86 8.11
CA ARG A 54 0.73 5.31 9.11
C ARG A 54 0.11 5.51 10.50
N LEU A 55 -1.06 6.13 10.58
CA LEU A 55 -1.74 6.43 11.85
C LEU A 55 -2.22 5.18 12.59
N ASN A 56 -2.55 4.11 11.85
CA ASN A 56 -2.99 2.84 12.43
C ASN A 56 -1.83 1.89 12.80
N GLY A 57 -0.58 2.31 12.61
CA GLY A 57 0.59 1.45 12.75
C GLY A 57 0.67 0.37 11.68
N CYS A 58 1.60 -0.57 11.85
CA CYS A 58 1.75 -1.66 10.88
C CYS A 58 0.69 -2.75 11.07
N PRO A 59 0.12 -3.28 9.97
CA PRO A 59 -0.78 -4.43 10.05
C PRO A 59 -0.11 -5.62 10.76
N LEU A 60 -0.91 -6.48 11.39
CA LEU A 60 -0.40 -7.71 12.01
C LEU A 60 0.41 -8.52 10.99
N GLY A 61 1.61 -8.95 11.39
CA GLY A 61 2.56 -9.69 10.55
C GLY A 61 3.54 -8.81 9.77
N TYR A 62 3.35 -7.48 9.73
CA TYR A 62 4.30 -6.57 9.07
C TYR A 62 5.39 -6.12 10.04
N HIS A 63 6.61 -5.97 9.52
CA HIS A 63 7.73 -5.35 10.22
C HIS A 63 7.66 -3.83 10.08
N SER A 64 7.59 -3.11 11.20
CA SER A 64 7.70 -1.65 11.18
C SER A 64 9.15 -1.25 11.11
N SER A 65 9.49 -0.43 10.13
CA SER A 65 10.80 0.22 10.09
C SER A 65 11.00 1.07 11.34
N VAL A 66 12.23 1.04 11.85
CA VAL A 66 12.61 1.77 13.07
C VAL A 66 12.49 3.29 12.90
N ASN A 67 12.63 3.83 11.67
CA ASN A 67 12.90 5.25 11.46
C ASN A 67 11.90 6.02 10.58
N ASN A 68 10.94 5.37 9.92
CA ASN A 68 10.07 6.06 8.95
C ASN A 68 8.63 5.54 8.86
N TRP A 69 8.17 4.77 9.86
CA TRP A 69 6.83 4.15 9.89
C TRP A 69 6.46 3.36 8.61
N THR A 70 7.46 2.94 7.83
CA THR A 70 7.25 2.07 6.67
C THR A 70 7.06 0.64 7.15
N CYS A 71 6.03 -0.01 6.66
CA CYS A 71 5.72 -1.39 7.02
C CYS A 71 6.15 -2.32 5.89
N TYR A 72 7.01 -3.29 6.21
CA TYR A 72 7.46 -4.32 5.29
C TYR A 72 6.76 -5.64 5.58
N ASN A 73 6.55 -6.42 4.54
CA ASN A 73 6.10 -7.81 4.65
C ASN A 73 6.94 -8.66 3.70
N THR A 74 7.14 -9.91 4.07
CA THR A 74 7.90 -10.90 3.31
C THR A 74 7.00 -12.08 2.99
N TYR A 75 7.13 -12.60 1.77
CA TYR A 75 6.41 -13.77 1.29
C TYR A 75 7.45 -14.86 1.00
N ASP A 76 7.28 -16.03 1.57
CA ASP A 76 8.15 -17.20 1.38
C ASP A 76 7.74 -18.08 0.19
N THR A 77 6.57 -17.80 -0.38
CA THR A 77 6.07 -18.48 -1.58
C THR A 77 6.89 -18.07 -2.80
N PRO A 78 7.50 -19.02 -3.53
CA PRO A 78 8.26 -18.72 -4.73
C PRO A 78 7.35 -18.13 -5.81
N LEU A 79 7.66 -16.92 -6.27
CA LEU A 79 6.94 -16.20 -7.31
C LEU A 79 7.93 -15.65 -8.36
N SER A 80 7.44 -15.33 -9.56
CA SER A 80 8.21 -14.47 -10.47
C SER A 80 8.24 -13.03 -9.93
N PHE A 81 9.19 -12.20 -10.38
CA PHE A 81 9.22 -10.80 -9.95
C PHE A 81 7.93 -10.05 -10.30
N SER A 82 7.38 -10.29 -11.50
CA SER A 82 6.13 -9.65 -11.95
C SER A 82 4.94 -10.06 -11.06
N ASP A 83 4.88 -11.33 -10.68
CA ASP A 83 3.82 -11.84 -9.79
C ASP A 83 3.99 -11.32 -8.38
N ALA A 84 5.23 -11.26 -7.86
CA ALA A 84 5.54 -10.66 -6.57
C ALA A 84 5.16 -9.18 -6.53
N GLN A 85 5.51 -8.41 -7.56
CA GLN A 85 5.12 -7.00 -7.67
C GLN A 85 3.59 -6.84 -7.72
N THR A 86 2.90 -7.69 -8.47
CA THR A 86 1.44 -7.69 -8.55
C THR A 86 0.81 -8.04 -7.20
N ALA A 87 1.35 -9.03 -6.49
CA ALA A 87 0.90 -9.41 -5.15
C ALA A 87 1.05 -8.27 -4.14
N CYS A 88 2.17 -7.55 -4.17
CA CYS A 88 2.36 -6.37 -3.32
C CYS A 88 1.36 -5.26 -3.67
N LYS A 89 1.12 -5.00 -4.97
CA LYS A 89 0.13 -4.01 -5.44
C LYS A 89 -1.29 -4.34 -4.98
N ASN A 90 -1.68 -5.62 -5.00
CA ASN A 90 -2.97 -6.08 -4.49
C ASN A 90 -3.16 -5.86 -2.98
N SER A 91 -2.06 -5.66 -2.24
CA SER A 91 -2.07 -5.32 -0.81
C SER A 91 -1.88 -3.81 -0.56
N TYR A 92 -2.14 -2.96 -1.57
CA TYR A 92 -1.90 -1.51 -1.54
C TYR A 92 -0.45 -1.17 -1.16
N SER A 93 0.49 -1.94 -1.70
CA SER A 93 1.91 -1.79 -1.47
C SER A 93 2.69 -1.95 -2.78
N ASN A 94 4.01 -1.92 -2.70
CA ASN A 94 4.90 -2.26 -3.80
C ASN A 94 6.08 -3.10 -3.25
N VAL A 95 6.88 -3.66 -4.15
CA VAL A 95 8.16 -4.27 -3.78
C VAL A 95 9.04 -3.24 -3.06
N VAL A 96 9.80 -3.71 -2.06
CA VAL A 96 10.52 -2.84 -1.13
C VAL A 96 11.59 -2.02 -1.86
N THR A 97 11.64 -0.71 -1.60
CA THR A 97 12.65 0.19 -2.20
C THR A 97 13.52 0.72 -1.09
N ILE A 98 14.81 0.35 -1.09
CA ILE A 98 15.75 0.66 -0.02
C ILE A 98 16.43 2.00 -0.33
N ASN A 99 16.22 3.01 0.49
CA ASN A 99 16.68 4.39 0.23
C ASN A 99 17.92 4.77 1.03
N ASN A 100 18.32 3.99 2.04
CA ASN A 100 19.49 4.29 2.85
C ASN A 100 20.06 3.03 3.53
N ALA A 101 21.26 3.17 4.11
CA ALA A 101 21.98 2.07 4.75
C ALA A 101 21.30 1.55 6.04
N PHE A 102 20.57 2.40 6.77
CA PHE A 102 19.84 1.98 7.97
C PHE A 102 18.67 1.07 7.60
N GLU A 103 17.88 1.48 6.61
CA GLU A 103 16.79 0.71 6.03
C GLU A 103 17.30 -0.63 5.49
N ASN A 104 18.44 -0.63 4.79
CA ASN A 104 19.07 -1.85 4.31
C ASN A 104 19.38 -2.81 5.46
N THR A 105 19.99 -2.31 6.54
CA THR A 105 20.39 -3.13 7.70
C THR A 105 19.17 -3.70 8.43
N ASP A 106 18.13 -2.88 8.63
CA ASP A 106 16.87 -3.26 9.26
C ASP A 106 16.16 -4.38 8.46
N ILE A 107 16.00 -4.19 7.15
CA ILE A 107 15.35 -5.16 6.28
C ILE A 107 16.16 -6.46 6.20
N ARG A 108 17.50 -6.41 6.17
CA ARG A 108 18.35 -7.62 6.22
C ARG A 108 18.12 -8.42 7.49
N GLY A 109 18.10 -7.76 8.65
CA GLY A 109 17.87 -8.42 9.94
C GLY A 109 16.46 -8.99 10.09
N TYR A 110 15.46 -8.36 9.45
CA TYR A 110 14.11 -8.93 9.38
C TYR A 110 14.05 -10.14 8.43
N ALA A 111 14.59 -10.00 7.22
CA ALA A 111 14.60 -11.05 6.19
C ALA A 111 15.38 -12.30 6.62
N SER A 112 16.44 -12.16 7.43
CA SER A 112 17.22 -13.30 7.94
C SER A 112 16.45 -14.24 8.87
N LYS A 113 15.25 -13.84 9.33
CA LYS A 113 14.37 -14.72 10.13
C LYS A 113 13.68 -15.80 9.27
N PHE A 114 13.68 -15.63 7.96
CA PHE A 114 13.02 -16.53 7.01
C PHE A 114 14.05 -17.50 6.42
N THR A 115 14.23 -18.65 7.06
CA THR A 115 15.28 -19.63 6.72
C THR A 115 15.02 -20.41 5.43
N ASN A 116 13.82 -20.32 4.87
CA ASN A 116 13.42 -21.07 3.68
C ASN A 116 13.64 -20.29 2.37
N CYS A 117 14.24 -19.09 2.44
CA CYS A 117 14.43 -18.23 1.28
C CYS A 117 15.87 -17.72 1.22
N ASP A 118 16.61 -18.12 0.19
CA ASP A 118 17.99 -17.65 -0.03
C ASP A 118 18.05 -16.21 -0.55
N LYS A 119 16.98 -15.73 -1.19
CA LYS A 119 16.94 -14.41 -1.87
C LYS A 119 15.54 -13.82 -1.84
N PHE A 120 15.46 -12.50 -1.67
CA PHE A 120 14.21 -11.73 -1.76
C PHE A 120 14.22 -10.77 -2.94
N TYR A 121 13.08 -10.59 -3.58
CA TYR A 121 12.90 -9.54 -4.60
C TYR A 121 12.74 -8.18 -3.93
N ILE A 122 13.43 -7.18 -4.48
CA ILE A 122 13.31 -5.78 -4.09
C ILE A 122 12.99 -4.92 -5.32
N GLY A 123 12.45 -3.73 -5.10
CA GLY A 123 12.02 -2.77 -6.12
C GLY A 123 13.13 -2.04 -6.88
N LEU A 124 14.40 -2.43 -6.70
CA LEU A 124 15.44 -2.03 -7.64
C LEU A 124 15.19 -2.79 -8.94
N SER A 125 14.81 -2.08 -10.00
CA SER A 125 14.77 -2.68 -11.33
C SER A 125 15.29 -1.66 -12.33
N ASN A 126 16.39 -2.00 -13.00
CA ASN A 126 16.67 -1.42 -14.30
C ASN A 126 16.03 -2.35 -15.34
N LEU A 127 15.66 -1.85 -16.52
CA LEU A 127 14.95 -2.60 -17.58
C LEU A 127 15.62 -3.93 -18.01
N ILE A 128 16.80 -4.25 -17.45
CA ILE A 128 17.66 -5.39 -17.73
C ILE A 128 17.93 -6.25 -16.48
N GLU A 129 17.80 -5.70 -15.25
CA GLU A 129 18.18 -6.40 -14.01
C GLU A 129 17.15 -6.22 -12.89
N ILE A 130 16.72 -7.35 -12.33
CA ILE A 130 15.83 -7.41 -11.15
C ILE A 130 16.68 -7.38 -9.89
N GLY A 131 16.36 -6.45 -8.99
CA GLY A 131 16.96 -6.32 -7.67
C GLY A 131 16.66 -7.54 -6.82
N LYS A 132 17.73 -8.19 -6.38
CA LYS A 132 17.68 -9.32 -5.45
C LYS A 132 18.52 -8.99 -4.23
N MET A 133 17.95 -9.21 -3.06
CA MET A 133 18.61 -9.12 -1.78
C MET A 133 19.11 -10.51 -1.37
N ALA A 134 20.37 -10.58 -0.96
CA ALA A 134 21.06 -11.80 -0.52
C ALA A 134 21.72 -11.59 0.85
#